data_AF-A0A925W636-F1
#
_entry.id   AF-A0A925W636-F1
#
_cell.length_a   1.000
_cell.length_b   1.000
_cell.length_c   1.000
_cell.angle_alpha   90.00
_cell.angle_beta   90.00
_cell.angle_gamma   90.00
#
_symmetry.space_group_name_H-M   'P 1'
#
loop_
_entity.id
_entity.type
_entity.pdbx_description
1 polymer ?
#
loop_
_entity_poly.entity_id
_entity_poly.type
_entity_poly.pdbx_seq_one_letter_code
_entity_poly.pdbx_strand_id
1 'polypeptide(L)' 'MGRWLVLGGTRFLSHAVAAEAVARGHEVVCVARGESGPV' A
#
# COMPACT_ATOMS: atom_id res chain seq x y z
N MET A 1 7.58 -11.47 10.52
CA MET A 1 7.37 -11.21 9.08
C MET A 1 6.01 -11.75 8.67
N GLY A 2 5.17 -10.98 7.98
CA GLY A 2 3.83 -11.43 7.58
C GLY A 2 3.44 -10.88 6.20
N ARG A 3 2.34 -11.42 5.64
CA ARG A 3 1.83 -11.06 4.31
C ARG A 3 0.62 -10.15 4.43
N TRP A 4 0.64 -9.02 3.73
CA TRP A 4 -0.37 -7.97 3.81
C TRP A 4 -0.99 -7.71 2.44
N LEU A 5 -2.31 -7.65 2.39
CA LEU A 5 -3.08 -7.19 1.24
C LEU A 5 -3.61 -5.79 1.54
N VAL A 6 -3.19 -4.81 0.74
CA VAL A 6 -3.68 -3.43 0.84
C VAL A 6 -4.60 -3.15 -0.34
N LEU A 7 -5.86 -2.87 -0.06
CA LEU A 7 -6.81 -2.41 -1.07
C LEU A 7 -6.62 -0.90 -1.27
N GLY A 8 -6.27 -0.50 -2.49
CA GLY A 8 -5.75 0.83 -2.80
C GLY A 8 -4.22 0.83 -2.85
N GLY A 9 -3.58 1.74 -2.10
CA GLY A 9 -2.13 1.86 -2.01
C GLY A 9 -1.51 2.92 -2.92
N THR A 10 -2.33 3.62 -3.70
CA THR A 10 -1.87 4.59 -4.71
C THR A 10 -1.74 6.02 -4.18
N ARG A 11 -2.41 6.37 -3.07
CA ARG A 11 -2.28 7.69 -2.41
C ARG A 11 -2.75 7.68 -0.95
N PHE A 12 -2.46 8.78 -0.24
CA PHE A 12 -2.91 9.10 1.11
C PHE A 12 -2.57 7.99 2.12
N LEU A 13 -3.52 7.64 2.99
CA LEU A 13 -3.32 6.68 4.07
C LEU A 13 -2.95 5.30 3.55
N SER A 14 -3.60 4.81 2.50
CA SER A 14 -3.34 3.47 1.97
C SER A 14 -1.89 3.31 1.47
N HIS A 15 -1.33 4.35 0.84
CA HIS A 15 0.08 4.37 0.47
C HIS A 15 0.97 4.41 1.72
N ALA A 16 0.70 5.30 2.68
CA ALA A 16 1.52 5.42 3.89
C ALA A 16 1.58 4.10 4.68
N VAL A 17 0.45 3.41 4.80
CA VAL A 17 0.37 2.09 5.45
C VAL A 17 1.17 1.04 4.68
N ALA A 18 1.04 0.98 3.35
CA ALA A 18 1.81 0.04 2.53
C ALA A 18 3.33 0.29 2.63
N ALA A 19 3.74 1.56 2.59
CA ALA A 19 5.16 1.94 2.71
C ALA A 19 5.75 1.55 4.07
N GLU A 20 5.01 1.83 5.16
CA GLU A 20 5.45 1.45 6.51
C GLU A 20 5.49 -0.07 6.70
N ALA A 21 4.52 -0.80 6.15
CA ALA A 21 4.53 -2.26 6.20
C ALA A 21 5.75 -2.85 5.48
N VAL A 22 6.11 -2.32 4.31
CA VAL A 22 7.35 -2.70 3.62
C VAL A 22 8.58 -2.34 4.45
N ALA A 23 8.65 -1.14 5.04
CA ALA A 23 9.77 -0.71 5.87
C ALA A 23 10.00 -1.62 7.09
N ARG A 24 8.91 -2.20 7.63
CA ARG A 24 8.93 -3.20 8.71
C ARG A 24 9.23 -4.63 8.23
N GLY A 25 9.45 -4.83 6.93
CA GLY A 25 9.80 -6.11 6.33
C GLY A 25 8.62 -7.00 5.93
N HIS A 26 7.38 -6.50 6.00
CA HIS A 26 6.24 -7.29 5.54
C HIS A 26 6.28 -7.46 4.01
N GLU A 27 5.80 -8.62 3.54
CA GLU A 27 5.49 -8.81 2.12
C GLU A 27 4.14 -8.14 1.85
N VAL A 28 4.12 -7.13 0.99
CA VAL A 28 2.94 -6.30 0.74
C VAL A 28 2.50 -6.43 -0.71
N VAL A 29 1.22 -6.71 -0.91
CA VAL A 29 0.55 -6.65 -2.22
C VAL A 29 -0.48 -5.54 -2.18
N CYS A 30 -0.36 -4.57 -3.10
CA CYS A 30 -1.36 -3.52 -3.30
C CYS A 30 -2.27 -3.90 -4.47
N VAL A 31 -3.59 -3.81 -4.27
CA VAL A 31 -4.58 -3.99 -5.33
C VAL A 31 -5.34 -2.69 -5.51
N ALA A 32 -5.11 -2.05 -6.65
CA ALA A 32 -5.82 -0.85 -7.08
C ALA A 32 -6.44 -1.06 -8.47
N ARG A 33 -7.60 -0.44 -8.72
CA ARG A 33 -8.25 -0.47 -10.05
C ARG A 33 -7.67 0.55 -11.04
N GLY A 34 -6.63 1.27 -10.64
CA GLY A 34 -6.02 2.39 -11.34
C GLY A 34 -5.26 3.28 -10.36
N GLU A 35 -4.66 4.35 -10.85
CA GLU A 35 -3.86 5.29 -10.05
C GLU A 35 -4.69 6.49 -9.60
N SER A 36 -4.42 6.99 -8.39
CA SER A 36 -5.02 8.22 -7.92
C SER A 36 -4.39 9.41 -8.63
N GLY A 37 -5.22 10.32 -9.14
CA GLY A 37 -4.79 11.55 -9.80
C GLY A 37 -4.08 12.54 -8.85
N PRO A 38 -3.67 13.71 -9.36
CA PRO A 38 -2.71 14.61 -8.73
C PRO A 38 -3.18 15.34 -7.44
N VAL A 39 -4.45 15.17 -7.01
CA VAL A 39 -5.07 15.92 -5.89
C VAL A 39 -4.51 15.63 -4.50
#